data_AF-A0A238ZXB3-F1
#
_entry.id   AF-A0A238ZXB3-F1
#
_cell.length_a   1.000
_cell.length_b   1.000
_cell.length_c   1.000
_cell.angle_alpha   90.00
_cell.angle_beta   90.00
_cell.angle_gamma   90.00
#
_symmetry.space_group_name_H-M   'P 1'
#
loop_
_entity.id
_entity.type
_entity.pdbx_description
1 polymer ?
#
loop_
_entity_poly.entity_id
_entity_poly.type
_entity_poly.pdbx_seq_one_letter_code
_entity_poly.pdbx_strand_id
1 'polypeptide(L)'
;MIQLMPRFEAAALALQTQLTMSSLQFQEKTKLEKLFRMSTGFVLGFNNGTLQSLVASSVGLNILDEKYSENGTSKANRLRVFWRQEPDHVVGTVLRELLAAVPKYWEQQGGEEEIPEDEKEAYIASQQTYERLLGVEGAEHLQELKAVTYDDNFRLLARQVVESIERGEPATGLDRLHTFLIKYFRQLCSNRGIPTTREETLNAVFGKYVNVLEGTGRITSDMSLKILKFSVNLLSSFNAVRNNESLAHDNSLLNREESFLIFRNITALIKFVESIEEAAATT
;
A
#
# COMPACT_ATOMS: atom_id res chain seq x y z
N MET A 1 -23.86 -31.62 -28.80
CA MET A 1 -23.28 -31.80 -27.46
C MET A 1 -22.85 -30.44 -26.95
N ILE A 2 -23.62 -29.84 -26.04
CA ILE A 2 -23.23 -28.60 -25.35
C ILE A 2 -22.24 -29.05 -24.28
N GLN A 3 -20.95 -28.76 -24.48
CA GLN A 3 -19.89 -29.10 -23.55
C GLN A 3 -20.03 -28.18 -22.34
N LEU A 4 -20.70 -28.67 -21.29
CA LEU A 4 -20.77 -28.01 -19.99
C LEU A 4 -19.35 -27.91 -19.42
N MET A 5 -18.77 -26.72 -19.40
CA MET A 5 -17.57 -26.45 -18.62
C MET A 5 -17.84 -26.79 -17.14
N PRO A 6 -16.95 -27.55 -16.46
CA PRO A 6 -17.12 -27.91 -15.07
C PRO A 6 -17.11 -26.64 -14.19
N ARG A 7 -18.07 -26.55 -13.26
CA ARG A 7 -18.28 -25.37 -12.38
C ARG A 7 -17.01 -24.86 -11.65
N PHE A 8 -16.02 -25.72 -11.43
CA PHE A 8 -14.74 -25.34 -10.82
C PHE A 8 -13.84 -24.51 -11.74
N GLU A 9 -13.78 -24.82 -13.03
CA GLU A 9 -13.01 -24.01 -13.99
C GLU A 9 -13.67 -22.65 -14.21
N ALA A 10 -15.01 -22.60 -14.27
CA ALA A 10 -15.74 -21.34 -14.38
C ALA A 10 -15.57 -20.45 -13.14
N ALA A 11 -15.54 -21.03 -11.94
CA ALA A 11 -15.29 -20.28 -10.70
C ALA A 11 -13.82 -19.81 -10.58
N ALA A 12 -12.86 -20.65 -10.98
CA ALA A 12 -11.44 -20.27 -11.02
C ALA A 12 -11.17 -19.18 -12.06
N LEU A 13 -11.79 -19.26 -13.24
CA LEU A 13 -11.72 -18.23 -14.28
C LEU A 13 -12.39 -16.94 -13.81
N ALA A 14 -13.55 -17.02 -13.12
CA ALA A 14 -14.24 -15.88 -12.54
C ALA A 14 -13.39 -15.19 -11.45
N LEU A 15 -12.72 -15.96 -10.59
CA LEU A 15 -11.77 -15.48 -9.58
C LEU A 15 -10.52 -14.87 -10.24
N GLN A 16 -9.97 -15.49 -11.29
CA GLN A 16 -8.89 -14.91 -12.09
C GLN A 16 -9.30 -13.59 -12.75
N THR A 17 -10.51 -13.51 -13.31
CA THR A 17 -11.00 -12.24 -13.88
C THR A 17 -11.27 -11.17 -12.83
N GLN A 18 -11.70 -11.56 -11.62
CA GLN A 18 -11.82 -10.62 -10.50
C GLN A 18 -10.46 -10.10 -10.01
N LEU A 19 -9.40 -10.90 -10.11
CA LEU A 19 -8.03 -10.49 -9.81
C LEU A 19 -7.40 -9.59 -10.89
N THR A 20 -8.00 -9.51 -12.09
CA THR A 20 -7.52 -8.66 -13.19
C THR A 20 -8.20 -7.30 -13.30
N MET A 21 -9.33 -7.08 -12.64
CA MET A 21 -10.12 -5.85 -12.71
C MET A 21 -10.07 -5.10 -11.38
N SER A 22 -10.18 -3.77 -11.39
CA SER A 22 -10.15 -3.04 -10.13
C SER A 22 -11.38 -3.31 -9.25
N SER A 23 -11.13 -3.37 -7.96
CA SER A 23 -12.09 -3.56 -6.89
C SER A 23 -12.83 -2.24 -6.54
N LEU A 24 -12.74 -1.20 -7.37
CA LEU A 24 -13.40 0.09 -7.15
C LEU A 24 -14.92 -0.07 -6.98
N GLN A 25 -15.41 0.39 -5.85
CA GLN A 25 -16.81 0.35 -5.46
C GLN A 25 -17.61 1.46 -6.15
N PHE A 26 -18.92 1.27 -6.25
CA PHE A 26 -19.81 2.24 -6.89
C PHE A 26 -19.77 3.62 -6.22
N GLN A 27 -19.73 3.67 -4.89
CA GLN A 27 -19.67 4.93 -4.15
C GLN A 27 -18.33 5.67 -4.38
N GLU A 28 -17.22 4.94 -4.45
CA GLU A 28 -15.89 5.49 -4.75
C GLU A 28 -15.85 6.07 -6.17
N LYS A 29 -16.39 5.34 -7.16
CA LYS A 29 -16.51 5.82 -8.54
C LYS A 29 -17.32 7.11 -8.61
N THR A 30 -18.46 7.18 -7.91
CA THR A 30 -19.31 8.39 -7.88
C THR A 30 -18.55 9.60 -7.32
N LYS A 31 -17.79 9.42 -6.24
CA LYS A 31 -16.97 10.49 -5.65
C LYS A 31 -15.86 10.95 -6.61
N LEU A 32 -15.13 10.01 -7.19
CA LEU A 32 -14.07 10.28 -8.18
C LEU A 32 -14.61 10.99 -9.41
N GLU A 33 -15.77 10.57 -9.93
CA GLU A 33 -16.40 11.23 -11.09
C GLU A 33 -16.79 12.68 -10.81
N LYS A 34 -17.31 12.95 -9.61
CA LYS A 34 -17.63 14.32 -9.17
C LYS A 34 -16.37 15.15 -9.04
N LEU A 35 -15.36 14.64 -8.33
CA LEU A 35 -14.09 15.32 -8.07
C LEU A 35 -13.34 15.63 -9.36
N PHE A 36 -13.30 14.69 -10.30
CA PHE A 36 -12.62 14.85 -11.59
C PHE A 36 -13.48 15.53 -12.67
N ARG A 37 -14.68 16.02 -12.34
CA ARG A 37 -15.58 16.72 -13.27
C ARG A 37 -15.92 15.91 -14.53
N MET A 38 -16.21 14.62 -14.36
CA MET A 38 -16.37 13.66 -15.46
C MET A 38 -17.75 13.60 -16.11
N SER A 39 -18.71 14.41 -15.66
CA SER A 39 -20.10 14.41 -16.14
C SER A 39 -20.23 14.78 -17.62
N THR A 40 -19.36 15.66 -18.13
CA THR A 40 -19.39 16.19 -19.50
C THR A 40 -18.34 15.56 -20.43
N GLY A 41 -17.69 14.46 -20.02
CA GLY A 41 -16.66 13.80 -20.82
C GLY A 41 -15.23 14.32 -20.58
N PHE A 42 -15.07 15.33 -19.73
CA PHE A 42 -13.77 15.88 -19.31
C PHE A 42 -13.18 15.14 -18.12
N VAL A 43 -11.91 15.40 -17.82
CA VAL A 43 -11.21 14.90 -16.62
C VAL A 43 -10.35 16.06 -16.15
N LEU A 44 -10.82 16.79 -15.12
CA LEU A 44 -10.23 18.04 -14.64
C LEU A 44 -9.88 18.98 -15.83
N GLY A 45 -8.67 19.54 -15.83
CA GLY A 45 -8.12 20.37 -16.91
C GLY A 45 -7.28 19.61 -17.95
N PHE A 46 -7.32 18.27 -17.98
CA PHE A 46 -6.48 17.51 -18.91
C PHE A 46 -7.00 17.55 -20.34
N ASN A 47 -6.09 17.60 -21.31
CA ASN A 47 -6.38 17.28 -22.71
C ASN A 47 -5.97 15.83 -23.02
N ASN A 48 -6.25 15.32 -24.21
CA ASN A 48 -5.94 13.94 -24.56
C ASN A 48 -4.44 13.63 -24.46
N GLY A 49 -3.58 14.57 -24.87
CA GLY A 49 -2.13 14.41 -24.80
C GLY A 49 -1.62 14.41 -23.36
N THR A 50 -2.05 15.35 -22.52
CA THR A 50 -1.59 15.41 -21.13
C THR A 50 -2.10 14.26 -20.28
N LEU A 51 -3.34 13.81 -20.51
CA LEU A 51 -3.87 12.61 -19.86
C LEU A 51 -3.12 11.35 -20.31
N GLN A 52 -2.84 11.21 -21.60
CA GLN A 52 -2.08 10.09 -22.14
C GLN A 52 -0.65 10.07 -21.59
N SER A 53 0.03 11.21 -21.55
CA SER A 53 1.36 11.31 -20.96
C SER A 53 1.37 10.89 -19.49
N LEU A 54 0.38 11.34 -18.70
CA LEU A 54 0.27 10.98 -17.29
C LEU A 54 0.11 9.47 -17.09
N VAL A 55 -0.77 8.83 -17.86
CA VAL A 55 -0.99 7.37 -17.77
C VAL A 55 0.24 6.60 -18.27
N ALA A 56 0.85 7.05 -19.36
CA ALA A 56 2.04 6.42 -19.91
C ALA A 56 3.25 6.52 -18.96
N SER A 57 3.46 7.68 -18.33
CA SER A 57 4.57 7.86 -17.39
C SER A 57 4.38 7.14 -16.07
N SER A 58 3.12 6.93 -15.65
CA SER A 58 2.80 6.31 -14.36
C SER A 58 2.80 4.78 -14.42
N VAL A 59 2.19 4.20 -15.46
CA VAL A 59 1.96 2.75 -15.56
C VAL A 59 2.35 2.15 -16.91
N GLY A 60 2.93 2.94 -17.82
CA GLY A 60 3.37 2.45 -19.14
C GLY A 60 2.23 2.12 -20.12
N LEU A 61 0.99 2.53 -19.82
CA LEU A 61 -0.18 2.24 -20.64
C LEU A 61 -0.63 3.44 -21.47
N ASN A 62 -1.27 3.17 -22.61
CA ASN A 62 -1.84 4.20 -23.48
C ASN A 62 -3.36 4.29 -23.31
N ILE A 63 -3.84 5.28 -22.55
CA ILE A 63 -5.28 5.50 -22.32
C ILE A 63 -6.08 5.79 -23.61
N LEU A 64 -5.40 6.17 -24.71
CA LEU A 64 -6.01 6.41 -26.01
C LEU A 64 -6.18 5.14 -26.86
N ASP A 65 -5.70 3.98 -26.40
CA ASP A 65 -5.88 2.70 -27.08
C ASP A 65 -7.35 2.37 -27.29
N GLU A 66 -7.64 1.62 -28.36
CA GLU A 66 -8.99 1.23 -28.75
C GLU A 66 -9.69 0.40 -27.66
N LYS A 67 -8.95 -0.39 -26.87
CA LYS A 67 -9.50 -1.18 -25.76
C LYS A 67 -10.23 -0.34 -24.71
N TYR A 68 -9.88 0.94 -24.57
CA TYR A 68 -10.53 1.87 -23.64
C TYR A 68 -11.68 2.67 -24.27
N SER A 69 -11.99 2.45 -25.55
CA SER A 69 -12.98 3.26 -26.29
C SER A 69 -14.39 2.64 -26.36
N GLU A 70 -14.61 1.52 -25.67
CA GLU A 70 -15.89 0.76 -25.68
C GLU A 70 -17.12 1.63 -25.41
N ASN A 71 -17.02 2.58 -24.47
CA ASN A 71 -18.11 3.49 -24.10
C ASN A 71 -17.97 4.88 -24.77
N GLY A 72 -17.22 4.97 -25.86
CA GLY A 72 -16.93 6.21 -26.58
C GLY A 72 -15.54 6.77 -26.30
N THR A 73 -15.17 7.80 -27.05
CA THR A 73 -13.78 8.30 -27.16
C THR A 73 -13.45 9.46 -26.22
N SER A 74 -14.40 9.92 -25.41
CA SER A 74 -14.16 10.98 -24.42
C SER A 74 -13.17 10.54 -23.35
N LYS A 75 -12.44 11.49 -22.75
CA LYS A 75 -11.47 11.21 -21.67
C LYS A 75 -12.14 10.49 -20.50
N ALA A 76 -13.31 10.97 -20.10
CA ALA A 76 -14.05 10.37 -19.00
C ALA A 76 -14.48 8.94 -19.31
N ASN A 77 -14.96 8.66 -20.54
CA ASN A 77 -15.37 7.30 -20.92
C ASN A 77 -14.18 6.35 -20.98
N ARG A 78 -13.04 6.81 -21.50
CA ARG A 78 -11.79 6.05 -21.49
C ARG A 78 -11.33 5.73 -20.07
N LEU A 79 -11.37 6.71 -19.17
CA LEU A 79 -11.01 6.51 -17.77
C LEU A 79 -11.95 5.54 -17.04
N ARG A 80 -13.28 5.59 -17.32
CA ARG A 80 -14.24 4.61 -16.79
C ARG A 80 -13.95 3.18 -17.27
N VAL A 81 -13.61 3.02 -18.55
CA VAL A 81 -13.25 1.71 -19.11
C VAL A 81 -11.92 1.21 -18.51
N PHE A 82 -10.95 2.11 -18.34
CA PHE A 82 -9.67 1.83 -17.67
C PHE A 82 -9.88 1.30 -16.25
N TRP A 83 -10.71 1.97 -15.43
CA TRP A 83 -11.06 1.50 -14.08
C TRP A 83 -11.67 0.09 -14.06
N ARG A 84 -12.36 -0.30 -15.12
CA ARG A 84 -13.00 -1.62 -15.21
C ARG A 84 -12.05 -2.71 -15.71
N GLN A 85 -11.12 -2.38 -16.61
CA GLN A 85 -10.27 -3.38 -17.29
C GLN A 85 -8.92 -3.60 -16.62
N GLU A 86 -8.42 -2.60 -15.88
CA GLU A 86 -7.08 -2.67 -15.28
C GLU A 86 -7.14 -3.08 -13.81
N PRO A 87 -6.08 -3.73 -13.29
CA PRO A 87 -6.02 -4.21 -11.91
C PRO A 87 -5.85 -3.08 -10.89
N ASP A 88 -6.09 -3.38 -9.61
CA ASP A 88 -6.05 -2.42 -8.51
C ASP A 88 -4.78 -1.57 -8.45
N HIS A 89 -3.60 -2.17 -8.58
CA HIS A 89 -2.36 -1.41 -8.51
C HIS A 89 -2.25 -0.39 -9.66
N VAL A 90 -2.58 -0.77 -10.89
CA VAL A 90 -2.57 0.12 -12.06
C VAL A 90 -3.58 1.26 -11.88
N VAL A 91 -4.80 0.93 -11.47
CA VAL A 91 -5.85 1.93 -11.25
C VAL A 91 -5.50 2.86 -10.08
N GLY A 92 -5.02 2.31 -8.97
CA GLY A 92 -4.57 3.06 -7.81
C GLY A 92 -3.43 4.02 -8.14
N THR A 93 -2.42 3.60 -8.91
CA THR A 93 -1.31 4.48 -9.31
C THR A 93 -1.81 5.65 -10.14
N VAL A 94 -2.67 5.41 -11.15
CA VAL A 94 -3.22 6.49 -11.98
C VAL A 94 -4.12 7.42 -11.16
N LEU A 95 -4.93 6.89 -10.25
CA LEU A 95 -5.76 7.70 -9.36
C LEU A 95 -4.94 8.61 -8.46
N ARG A 96 -3.82 8.11 -7.89
CA ARG A 96 -2.88 8.91 -7.11
C ARG A 96 -2.35 10.10 -7.91
N GLU A 97 -1.88 9.87 -9.14
CA GLU A 97 -1.35 10.94 -10.00
C GLU A 97 -2.43 11.94 -10.42
N LEU A 98 -3.67 11.48 -10.69
CA LEU A 98 -4.80 12.36 -10.99
C LEU A 98 -5.20 13.22 -9.77
N LEU A 99 -5.21 12.63 -8.57
CA LEU A 99 -5.52 13.34 -7.32
C LEU A 99 -4.45 14.39 -6.99
N ALA A 100 -3.17 14.10 -7.24
CA ALA A 100 -2.09 15.06 -7.06
C ALA A 100 -2.26 16.34 -7.93
N ALA A 101 -3.03 16.26 -9.02
CA ALA A 101 -3.36 17.40 -9.87
C ALA A 101 -4.56 18.23 -9.38
N VAL A 102 -5.37 17.73 -8.43
CA VAL A 102 -6.60 18.39 -7.95
C VAL A 102 -6.32 19.72 -7.24
N PRO A 103 -5.35 19.84 -6.31
CA PRO A 103 -5.08 21.13 -5.66
C PRO A 103 -4.75 22.24 -6.66
N LYS A 104 -3.87 21.94 -7.62
CA LYS A 104 -3.52 22.87 -8.70
C LYS A 104 -4.71 23.22 -9.59
N TYR A 105 -5.61 22.26 -9.83
CA TYR A 105 -6.84 22.52 -10.59
C TYR A 105 -7.76 23.48 -9.83
N TRP A 106 -7.93 23.31 -8.51
CA TRP A 106 -8.71 24.23 -7.69
C TRP A 106 -8.13 25.64 -7.70
N GLU A 107 -6.81 25.80 -7.55
CA GLU A 107 -6.12 27.10 -7.66
C GLU A 107 -6.36 27.82 -8.99
N GLN A 108 -6.54 27.06 -10.09
CA GLN A 108 -6.77 27.61 -11.42
C GLN A 108 -8.23 27.97 -11.70
N GLN A 109 -9.17 27.34 -10.99
CA GLN A 109 -10.61 27.56 -11.15
C GLN A 109 -11.17 28.56 -10.14
N GLY A 110 -10.56 28.68 -8.96
CA GLY A 110 -10.96 29.58 -7.90
C GLY A 110 -10.20 30.90 -7.92
N GLY A 111 -10.94 32.01 -7.79
CA GLY A 111 -10.40 33.20 -7.12
C GLY A 111 -10.28 32.95 -5.61
N GLU A 112 -10.29 34.00 -4.77
CA GLU A 112 -10.23 33.91 -3.29
C GLU A 112 -11.38 33.11 -2.60
N GLU A 113 -12.23 32.41 -3.37
CA GLU A 113 -13.34 31.60 -2.83
C GLU A 113 -12.85 30.28 -2.22
N GLU A 114 -13.42 29.95 -1.06
CA GLU A 114 -13.10 28.73 -0.33
C GLU A 114 -13.64 27.48 -1.04
N ILE A 115 -12.84 26.42 -1.11
CA ILE A 115 -13.25 25.13 -1.67
C ILE A 115 -14.42 24.57 -0.83
N PRO A 116 -15.53 24.13 -1.46
CA PRO A 116 -16.66 23.55 -0.75
C PRO A 116 -16.26 22.34 0.11
N GLU A 117 -16.84 22.23 1.31
CA GLU A 117 -16.50 21.17 2.27
C GLU A 117 -16.76 19.77 1.72
N ASP A 118 -17.84 19.60 0.96
CA ASP A 118 -18.17 18.33 0.31
C ASP A 118 -17.15 17.92 -0.78
N GLU A 119 -16.43 18.87 -1.37
CA GLU A 119 -15.30 18.58 -2.27
C GLU A 119 -14.04 18.20 -1.51
N LYS A 120 -13.76 18.84 -0.37
CA LYS A 120 -12.66 18.46 0.52
C LYS A 120 -12.87 17.04 1.07
N GLU A 121 -14.08 16.72 1.53
CA GLU A 121 -14.44 15.37 1.97
C GLU A 121 -14.31 14.33 0.86
N ALA A 122 -14.75 14.67 -0.36
CA ALA A 122 -14.61 13.79 -1.52
C ALA A 122 -13.14 13.57 -1.90
N TYR A 123 -12.29 14.59 -1.77
CA TYR A 123 -10.86 14.49 -1.99
C TYR A 123 -10.21 13.53 -0.99
N ILE A 124 -10.46 13.71 0.31
CA ILE A 124 -9.93 12.83 1.38
C ILE A 124 -10.41 11.38 1.16
N ALA A 125 -11.70 11.18 0.90
CA ALA A 125 -12.23 9.84 0.64
C ALA A 125 -11.65 9.20 -0.64
N SER A 126 -11.30 10.01 -1.64
CA SER A 126 -10.64 9.53 -2.85
C SER A 126 -9.18 9.16 -2.60
N GLN A 127 -8.52 9.83 -1.64
CA GLN A 127 -7.16 9.45 -1.22
C GLN A 127 -7.15 8.05 -0.60
N GLN A 128 -8.05 7.84 0.37
CA GLN A 128 -8.27 6.53 0.99
C GLN A 128 -8.59 5.43 -0.04
N THR A 129 -9.32 5.80 -1.10
CA THR A 129 -9.66 4.87 -2.17
C THR A 129 -8.42 4.37 -2.91
N TYR A 130 -7.52 5.25 -3.38
CA TYR A 130 -6.33 4.78 -4.10
C TYR A 130 -5.36 4.07 -3.15
N GLU A 131 -5.26 4.49 -1.89
CA GLU A 131 -4.42 3.84 -0.88
C GLU A 131 -4.83 2.39 -0.66
N ARG A 132 -6.15 2.14 -0.57
CA ARG A 132 -6.74 0.81 -0.49
C ARG A 132 -6.39 -0.06 -1.70
N LEU A 133 -6.53 0.49 -2.91
CA LEU A 133 -6.23 -0.23 -4.17
C LEU A 133 -4.75 -0.56 -4.30
N LEU A 134 -3.87 0.38 -3.95
CA LEU A 134 -2.43 0.16 -3.92
C LEU A 134 -2.02 -0.78 -2.77
N GLY A 135 -2.91 -1.04 -1.81
CA GLY A 135 -2.61 -1.78 -0.59
C GLY A 135 -1.57 -1.08 0.30
N VAL A 136 -1.41 0.24 0.13
CA VAL A 136 -0.54 1.10 0.95
C VAL A 136 -1.22 1.55 2.24
N GLU A 137 -2.43 1.07 2.55
CA GLU A 137 -3.03 1.23 3.88
C GLU A 137 -2.04 0.76 4.96
N GLY A 138 -1.44 1.74 5.66
CA GLY A 138 -0.38 1.53 6.64
C GLY A 138 1.06 1.66 6.11
N ALA A 139 1.33 1.67 4.80
CA ALA A 139 2.66 2.00 4.27
C ALA A 139 3.04 3.47 4.53
N GLU A 140 2.05 4.36 4.67
CA GLU A 140 2.24 5.75 5.16
C GLU A 140 3.00 5.79 6.47
N HIS A 141 2.74 4.83 7.36
CA HIS A 141 3.43 4.73 8.63
C HIS A 141 4.92 4.42 8.48
N LEU A 142 5.28 3.58 7.48
CA LEU A 142 6.69 3.41 7.12
C LEU A 142 7.30 4.70 6.55
N GLN A 143 6.48 5.60 5.98
CA GLN A 143 6.94 6.92 5.57
C GLN A 143 7.10 7.88 6.76
N GLU A 144 6.19 7.87 7.72
CA GLU A 144 6.29 8.62 8.99
C GLU A 144 7.55 8.23 9.76
N LEU A 145 7.87 6.93 9.78
CA LEU A 145 9.12 6.39 10.30
C LEU A 145 10.38 7.01 9.65
N LYS A 146 10.29 7.56 8.43
CA LYS A 146 11.41 8.27 7.79
C LYS A 146 11.72 9.62 8.46
N ALA A 147 10.73 10.22 9.13
CA ALA A 147 10.82 11.54 9.74
C ALA A 147 11.51 11.51 11.12
N VAL A 148 11.43 10.39 11.84
CA VAL A 148 12.14 10.15 13.10
C VAL A 148 13.63 9.88 12.80
N THR A 149 14.53 10.28 13.70
CA THR A 149 16.00 10.28 13.51
C THR A 149 16.60 8.89 13.28
N TYR A 150 16.51 8.39 12.05
CA TYR A 150 17.23 7.21 11.57
C TYR A 150 18.28 7.59 10.52
N ASP A 151 19.28 6.70 10.33
CA ASP A 151 20.33 6.90 9.33
C ASP A 151 19.79 6.89 7.88
N ASP A 152 20.60 7.39 6.93
CA ASP A 152 20.20 7.49 5.52
C ASP A 152 19.90 6.11 4.89
N ASN A 153 20.57 5.05 5.36
CA ASN A 153 20.32 3.70 4.89
C ASN A 153 18.95 3.17 5.34
N PHE A 154 18.50 3.53 6.54
CA PHE A 154 17.19 3.19 7.07
C PHE A 154 16.08 3.88 6.26
N ARG A 155 16.26 5.17 5.97
CA ARG A 155 15.34 5.94 5.12
C ARG A 155 15.24 5.35 3.71
N LEU A 156 16.37 4.90 3.15
CA LEU A 156 16.40 4.24 1.85
C LEU A 156 15.61 2.92 1.87
N LEU A 157 15.80 2.08 2.89
CA LEU A 157 15.06 0.80 3.03
C LEU A 157 13.55 1.03 3.12
N ALA A 158 13.12 1.97 3.97
CA ALA A 158 11.70 2.31 4.11
C ALA A 158 11.11 2.79 2.78
N ARG A 159 11.85 3.61 2.02
CA ARG A 159 11.42 4.09 0.70
C ARG A 159 11.27 2.94 -0.29
N GLN A 160 12.26 2.06 -0.38
CA GLN A 160 12.25 0.92 -1.31
C GLN A 160 11.09 -0.06 -1.02
N VAL A 161 10.78 -0.29 0.26
CA VAL A 161 9.61 -1.10 0.66
C VAL A 161 8.33 -0.46 0.15
N VAL A 162 8.13 0.83 0.39
CA VAL A 162 6.92 1.53 -0.06
C VAL A 162 6.81 1.56 -1.58
N GLU A 163 7.91 1.86 -2.28
CA GLU A 163 7.95 1.85 -3.76
C GLU A 163 7.56 0.49 -4.35
N SER A 164 7.99 -0.63 -3.73
CA SER A 164 7.62 -1.97 -4.20
C SER A 164 6.11 -2.22 -4.14
N ILE A 165 5.45 -1.63 -3.13
CA ILE A 165 4.01 -1.77 -2.92
C ILE A 165 3.25 -0.90 -3.91
N GLU A 166 3.69 0.34 -4.08
CA GLU A 166 3.12 1.29 -5.03
C GLU A 166 3.23 0.82 -6.48
N ARG A 167 4.29 0.06 -6.81
CA ARG A 167 4.45 -0.59 -8.13
C ARG A 167 3.59 -1.85 -8.30
N GLY A 168 2.91 -2.31 -7.25
CA GLY A 168 2.15 -3.57 -7.28
C GLY A 168 3.01 -4.82 -7.20
N GLU A 169 4.29 -4.69 -6.81
CA GLU A 169 5.29 -5.77 -6.73
C GLU A 169 5.77 -6.01 -5.28
N PRO A 170 4.87 -6.20 -4.29
CA PRO A 170 5.23 -6.26 -2.87
C PRO A 170 6.21 -7.40 -2.52
N ALA A 171 6.19 -8.50 -3.28
CA ALA A 171 7.12 -9.62 -3.11
C ALA A 171 8.60 -9.18 -3.22
N THR A 172 8.88 -8.20 -4.09
CA THR A 172 10.24 -7.66 -4.30
C THR A 172 10.72 -6.84 -3.10
N GLY A 173 9.79 -6.29 -2.31
CA GLY A 173 10.07 -5.51 -1.12
C GLY A 173 10.31 -6.31 0.16
N LEU A 174 10.03 -7.63 0.17
CA LEU A 174 10.06 -8.42 1.41
C LEU A 174 11.47 -8.52 2.04
N ASP A 175 12.53 -8.67 1.23
CA ASP A 175 13.92 -8.64 1.75
C ASP A 175 14.29 -7.26 2.34
N ARG A 176 13.81 -6.19 1.71
CA ARG A 176 14.01 -4.82 2.21
C ARG A 176 13.25 -4.57 3.50
N LEU A 177 12.02 -5.10 3.60
CA LEU A 177 11.21 -5.05 4.82
C LEU A 177 11.85 -5.83 5.96
N HIS A 178 12.41 -7.01 5.68
CA HIS A 178 13.18 -7.77 6.67
C HIS A 178 14.39 -7.01 7.18
N THR A 179 15.19 -6.46 6.26
CA THR A 179 16.37 -5.65 6.59
C THR A 179 15.99 -4.39 7.37
N PHE A 180 14.84 -3.78 7.05
CA PHE A 180 14.29 -2.67 7.79
C PHE A 180 13.94 -3.07 9.23
N LEU A 181 13.17 -4.15 9.41
CA LEU A 181 12.72 -4.61 10.73
C LEU A 181 13.88 -4.95 11.66
N ILE A 182 14.91 -5.64 11.15
CA ILE A 182 16.04 -6.03 12.01
C ILE A 182 16.83 -4.81 12.49
N LYS A 183 16.97 -3.77 11.65
CA LYS A 183 17.57 -2.50 12.07
C LYS A 183 16.67 -1.77 13.08
N TYR A 184 15.38 -1.70 12.79
CA TYR A 184 14.38 -1.04 13.64
C TYR A 184 14.36 -1.62 15.06
N PHE A 185 14.19 -2.95 15.21
CA PHE A 185 14.14 -3.57 16.53
C PHE A 185 15.48 -3.55 17.25
N ARG A 186 16.62 -3.59 16.55
CA ARG A 186 17.94 -3.38 17.18
C ARG A 186 18.06 -1.97 17.76
N GLN A 187 17.57 -0.97 17.05
CA GLN A 187 17.56 0.41 17.56
C GLN A 187 16.67 0.53 18.80
N LEU A 188 15.46 -0.05 18.77
CA LEU A 188 14.58 -0.09 19.95
C LEU A 188 15.23 -0.79 21.15
N CYS A 189 15.89 -1.93 20.92
CA CYS A 189 16.69 -2.60 21.94
C CYS A 189 17.80 -1.70 22.49
N SER A 190 18.56 -1.02 21.62
CA SER A 190 19.62 -0.10 22.02
C SER A 190 19.10 1.05 22.88
N ASN A 191 17.96 1.65 22.51
CA ASN A 191 17.33 2.74 23.26
C ASN A 191 16.92 2.31 24.68
N ARG A 192 16.64 1.02 24.88
CA ARG A 192 16.28 0.42 26.17
C ARG A 192 17.45 -0.27 26.89
N GLY A 193 18.68 -0.13 26.38
CA GLY A 193 19.87 -0.77 26.96
C GLY A 193 19.90 -2.30 26.83
N ILE A 194 19.15 -2.86 25.89
CA ILE A 194 19.09 -4.31 25.63
C ILE A 194 20.24 -4.68 24.68
N PRO A 195 21.19 -5.55 25.11
CA PRO A 195 22.30 -5.94 24.24
C PRO A 195 21.83 -6.83 23.09
N THR A 196 22.24 -6.48 21.87
CA THR A 196 21.99 -7.28 20.65
C THR A 196 23.29 -7.48 19.87
N THR A 197 23.39 -8.58 19.12
CA THR A 197 24.52 -8.86 18.22
C THR A 197 24.10 -8.90 16.75
N ARG A 198 25.07 -8.86 15.83
CA ARG A 198 24.81 -8.81 14.39
C ARG A 198 24.32 -10.14 13.82
N GLU A 199 24.68 -11.23 14.47
CA GLU A 199 24.36 -12.62 14.08
C GLU A 199 22.95 -13.03 14.50
N GLU A 200 22.35 -12.29 15.44
CA GLU A 200 21.01 -12.58 15.94
C GLU A 200 19.96 -12.39 14.85
N THR A 201 19.04 -13.35 14.76
CA THR A 201 17.91 -13.31 13.84
C THR A 201 16.88 -12.26 14.28
N LEU A 202 16.04 -11.83 13.32
CA LEU A 202 14.97 -10.86 13.57
C LEU A 202 14.05 -11.26 14.74
N ASN A 203 13.62 -12.53 14.79
CA ASN A 203 12.78 -13.04 15.87
C ASN A 203 13.52 -13.06 17.23
N ALA A 204 14.83 -13.31 17.26
CA ALA A 204 15.60 -13.29 18.50
C ALA A 204 15.71 -11.87 19.07
N VAL A 205 16.03 -10.88 18.21
CA VAL A 205 16.06 -9.46 18.59
C VAL A 205 14.69 -9.00 19.09
N PHE A 206 13.62 -9.30 18.35
CA PHE A 206 12.27 -8.92 18.76
C PHE A 206 11.81 -9.63 20.04
N GLY A 207 12.16 -10.91 20.23
CA GLY A 207 11.86 -11.65 21.46
C GLY A 207 12.50 -11.02 22.71
N LYS A 208 13.76 -10.56 22.61
CA LYS A 208 14.41 -9.82 23.70
C LYS A 208 13.65 -8.54 24.05
N TYR A 209 13.20 -7.80 23.03
CA TYR A 209 12.39 -6.60 23.21
C TYR A 209 11.07 -6.92 23.92
N VAL A 210 10.33 -7.93 23.48
CA VAL A 210 9.05 -8.36 24.10
C VAL A 210 9.25 -8.78 25.56
N ASN A 211 10.32 -9.50 25.89
CA ASN A 211 10.60 -9.92 27.27
C ASN A 211 10.80 -8.72 28.21
N VAL A 212 11.47 -7.67 27.75
CA VAL A 212 11.62 -6.44 28.52
C VAL A 212 10.27 -5.73 28.66
N LEU A 213 9.48 -5.64 27.59
CA LEU A 213 8.13 -5.06 27.67
C LEU A 213 7.24 -5.77 28.69
N GLU A 214 7.25 -7.11 28.71
CA GLU A 214 6.51 -7.91 29.69
C GLU A 214 6.92 -7.53 31.14
N GLY A 215 8.22 -7.37 31.39
CA GLY A 215 8.74 -6.96 32.69
C GLY A 215 8.37 -5.53 33.11
N THR A 216 7.96 -4.65 32.19
CA THR A 216 7.55 -3.28 32.52
C THR A 216 6.12 -3.15 33.02
N GLY A 217 5.28 -4.18 32.86
CA GLY A 217 3.86 -4.13 33.23
C GLY A 217 3.00 -3.14 32.42
N ARG A 218 3.55 -2.57 31.33
CA ARG A 218 2.85 -1.57 30.49
C ARG A 218 1.84 -2.18 29.53
N ILE A 219 1.99 -3.47 29.22
CA ILE A 219 0.99 -4.22 28.46
C ILE A 219 -0.02 -4.79 29.46
N THR A 220 -1.16 -4.14 29.57
CA THR A 220 -2.21 -4.49 30.55
C THR A 220 -3.06 -5.68 30.12
N SER A 221 -3.21 -5.88 28.81
CA SER A 221 -4.01 -6.97 28.24
C SER A 221 -3.16 -8.22 28.02
N ASP A 222 -3.56 -9.33 28.65
CA ASP A 222 -3.00 -10.67 28.40
C ASP A 222 -3.10 -11.04 26.90
N MET A 223 -4.16 -10.60 26.22
CA MET A 223 -4.31 -10.82 24.78
C MET A 223 -3.23 -10.09 23.98
N SER A 224 -2.93 -8.83 24.30
CA SER A 224 -1.89 -8.05 23.60
C SER A 224 -0.50 -8.66 23.79
N LEU A 225 -0.20 -9.17 25.00
CA LEU A 225 1.06 -9.86 25.27
C LEU A 225 1.16 -11.18 24.48
N LYS A 226 0.07 -11.94 24.39
CA LYS A 226 0.00 -13.15 23.57
C LYS A 226 0.22 -12.86 22.08
N ILE A 227 -0.37 -11.77 21.56
CA ILE A 227 -0.14 -11.32 20.19
C ILE A 227 1.33 -11.03 19.95
N LEU A 228 1.99 -10.26 20.84
CA LEU A 228 3.43 -9.97 20.70
C LEU A 228 4.31 -11.22 20.74
N LYS A 229 4.01 -12.16 21.65
CA LYS A 229 4.72 -13.45 21.71
C LYS A 229 4.48 -14.29 20.45
N PHE A 230 3.26 -14.29 19.91
CA PHE A 230 2.97 -14.96 18.64
C PHE A 230 3.70 -14.30 17.46
N SER A 231 3.81 -12.97 17.45
CA SER A 231 4.56 -12.24 16.43
C SER A 231 6.04 -12.64 16.37
N VAL A 232 6.65 -13.09 17.48
CA VAL A 232 8.00 -13.69 17.46
C VAL A 232 8.06 -14.91 16.53
N ASN A 233 7.03 -15.76 16.54
CA ASN A 233 6.93 -16.92 15.66
C ASN A 233 6.67 -16.52 14.20
N LEU A 234 5.83 -15.50 13.97
CA LEU A 234 5.60 -14.96 12.63
C LEU A 234 6.90 -14.41 12.03
N LEU A 235 7.70 -13.66 12.80
CA LEU A 235 8.99 -13.14 12.36
C LEU A 235 10.02 -14.25 12.10
N SER A 236 9.91 -15.38 12.80
CA SER A 236 10.71 -16.57 12.49
C SER A 236 10.35 -17.14 11.11
N SER A 237 9.05 -17.27 10.83
CA SER A 237 8.55 -17.72 9.52
C SER A 237 8.89 -16.73 8.41
N PHE A 238 8.88 -15.43 8.71
CA PHE A 238 9.28 -14.39 7.76
C PHE A 238 10.76 -14.49 7.33
N ASN A 239 11.66 -14.97 8.21
CA ASN A 239 13.03 -15.29 7.80
C ASN A 239 13.06 -16.34 6.69
N ALA A 240 12.17 -17.35 6.76
CA ALA A 240 12.09 -18.41 5.76
C ALA A 240 11.55 -17.90 4.43
N VAL A 241 10.48 -17.09 4.45
CA VAL A 241 9.95 -16.40 3.27
C VAL A 241 11.05 -15.57 2.60
N ARG A 242 11.82 -14.80 3.38
CA ARG A 242 12.94 -14.01 2.86
C ARG A 242 14.01 -14.90 2.21
N ASN A 243 14.33 -16.05 2.79
CA ASN A 243 15.39 -16.92 2.25
C ASN A 243 14.93 -17.77 1.05
N ASN A 244 13.66 -18.16 0.98
CA ASN A 244 13.18 -19.18 0.04
C ASN A 244 12.12 -18.69 -0.97
N GLU A 245 11.50 -17.53 -0.73
CA GLU A 245 10.34 -17.05 -1.50
C GLU A 245 10.44 -15.54 -1.83
N SER A 246 11.65 -14.99 -1.74
CA SER A 246 11.97 -13.61 -2.11
C SER A 246 13.18 -13.53 -3.04
N LEU A 247 13.37 -12.36 -3.68
CA LEU A 247 14.51 -12.06 -4.56
C LEU A 247 15.89 -12.05 -3.88
N ALA A 248 15.99 -12.43 -2.60
CA ALA A 248 17.28 -12.65 -1.95
C ALA A 248 18.08 -13.80 -2.62
N HIS A 249 17.40 -14.75 -3.25
CA HIS A 249 17.96 -15.86 -4.02
C HIS A 249 17.10 -16.17 -5.26
N ASP A 250 17.52 -17.14 -6.09
CA ASP A 250 16.76 -17.62 -7.26
C ASP A 250 15.55 -18.47 -6.82
N ASN A 251 14.49 -17.78 -6.40
CA ASN A 251 13.33 -18.35 -5.74
C ASN A 251 12.04 -18.10 -6.52
N SER A 252 11.06 -19.01 -6.37
CA SER A 252 9.67 -18.70 -6.75
C SER A 252 9.10 -17.66 -5.79
N LEU A 253 8.65 -16.52 -6.32
CA LEU A 253 8.13 -15.43 -5.49
C LEU A 253 6.74 -15.75 -4.95
N LEU A 254 6.47 -15.29 -3.72
CA LEU A 254 5.11 -15.24 -3.18
C LEU A 254 4.18 -14.47 -4.12
N ASN A 255 2.92 -14.88 -4.15
CA ASN A 255 1.93 -14.13 -4.90
C ASN A 255 1.68 -12.75 -4.26
N ARG A 256 1.10 -11.84 -5.04
CA ARG A 256 0.85 -10.46 -4.65
C ARG A 256 0.03 -10.37 -3.35
N GLU A 257 -1.04 -11.15 -3.24
CA GLU A 257 -1.96 -11.09 -2.10
C GLU A 257 -1.34 -11.62 -0.81
N GLU A 258 -0.56 -12.70 -0.90
CA GLU A 258 0.22 -13.22 0.24
C GLU A 258 1.27 -12.22 0.70
N SER A 259 1.95 -11.58 -0.25
CA SER A 259 2.93 -10.54 0.05
C SER A 259 2.30 -9.32 0.74
N PHE A 260 1.10 -8.91 0.29
CA PHE A 260 0.33 -7.86 0.95
C PHE A 260 -0.14 -8.26 2.36
N LEU A 261 -0.57 -9.50 2.55
CA LEU A 261 -0.96 -10.01 3.86
C LEU A 261 0.21 -9.94 4.85
N ILE A 262 1.40 -10.36 4.42
CA ILE A 262 2.63 -10.27 5.24
C ILE A 262 2.93 -8.81 5.56
N PHE A 263 2.90 -7.94 4.55
CA PHE A 263 3.16 -6.51 4.72
C PHE A 263 2.22 -5.87 5.75
N ARG A 264 0.91 -6.08 5.61
CA ARG A 264 -0.11 -5.52 6.50
C ARG A 264 0.07 -5.98 7.94
N ASN A 265 0.36 -7.26 8.16
CA ASN A 265 0.62 -7.80 9.49
C ASN A 265 1.86 -7.16 10.14
N ILE A 266 2.94 -7.03 9.37
CA ILE A 266 4.19 -6.41 9.84
C ILE A 266 3.96 -4.94 10.19
N THR A 267 3.29 -4.20 9.32
CA THR A 267 2.99 -2.78 9.56
C THR A 267 2.09 -2.59 10.78
N ALA A 268 1.07 -3.44 10.97
CA ALA A 268 0.24 -3.40 12.17
C ALA A 268 1.05 -3.67 13.45
N LEU A 269 2.01 -4.59 13.40
CA LEU A 269 2.93 -4.84 14.50
C LEU A 269 3.78 -3.62 14.83
N ILE A 270 4.37 -2.96 13.82
CA ILE A 270 5.18 -1.76 14.01
C ILE A 270 4.34 -0.64 14.63
N LYS A 271 3.14 -0.36 14.08
CA LYS A 271 2.21 0.65 14.61
C LYS A 271 1.92 0.45 16.10
N PHE A 272 1.67 -0.80 16.49
CA PHE A 272 1.40 -1.11 17.90
C PHE A 272 2.65 -0.91 18.78
N VAL A 273 3.82 -1.34 18.31
CA VAL A 273 5.09 -1.13 19.01
C VAL A 273 5.37 0.36 19.21
N GLU A 274 5.13 1.21 18.21
CA GLU A 274 5.30 2.65 18.34
C GLU A 274 4.36 3.27 19.35
N SER A 275 3.09 2.88 19.36
CA SER A 275 2.15 3.37 20.37
C SER A 275 2.60 3.08 21.81
N ILE A 276 3.33 1.97 22.02
CA ILE A 276 3.95 1.64 23.32
C ILE A 276 5.13 2.57 23.63
N GLU A 277 5.97 2.88 22.63
CA GLU A 277 7.13 3.76 22.78
C GLU A 277 6.75 5.24 22.93
N GLU A 278 5.71 5.72 22.27
CA GLU A 278 5.20 7.09 22.44
C GLU A 278 4.59 7.28 23.83
N ALA A 279 3.79 6.31 24.28
CA ALA A 279 3.28 6.30 25.66
C ALA A 279 4.44 6.27 26.68
N ALA A 280 5.56 5.62 26.33
CA ALA A 280 6.75 5.58 27.18
C ALA A 280 7.47 6.93 27.31
N ALA A 281 7.54 7.71 26.24
CA ALA A 281 8.25 8.99 26.20
C ALA A 281 7.48 10.13 26.88
N THR A 282 6.16 9.98 27.04
CA THR A 282 5.28 11.00 27.62
C THR A 282 5.13 10.86 29.16
N THR A 283 5.81 9.88 29.76
CA THR A 283 5.77 9.58 31.21
C THR A 283 7.15 9.76 31.84
#